data_AF-A0A2Z5WR89-F1
#
_entry.id   AF-A0A2Z5WR89-F1
#
_cell.length_a   1.000
_cell.length_b   1.000
_cell.length_c   1.000
_cell.angle_alpha   90.00
_cell.angle_beta   90.00
_cell.angle_gamma   90.00
#
_symmetry.space_group_name_H-M   'P 1'
#
loop_
_entity.id
_entity.type
_entity.pdbx_description
1 polymer ?
#
loop_
_entity_poly.entity_id
_entity_poly.type
_entity_poly.pdbx_seq_one_letter_code
_entity_poly.pdbx_strand_id
1 'polypeptide(L)'
;MMKNTGYILALCLTASGHVLAHDVWITGKQAENNITAEIGYGHNFPSKGTIPDRRNFFENPRIYNGKETITLKPASTDYVYKTESASKDNGYVLSTYMKPGYWSRTSSGWKPVSREGRNDVAYCEFVTKYAKSFIPGEQQMPAQLYQSPTGHELEIIPLSDISRFSEDVKLKVLYKTSPLAGAIMELDSVSYLKSSRHTHAVEHKHPVHKAELTFVTNEDGIVTVPSLHIGQWLAKVQNKKSFQDKSLCDETVDVATLSFSRN
;
A
#
# COMPACT_ATOMS: atom_id res chain seq x y z
N MET A 1 -41.06 -25.11 38.41
CA MET A 1 -40.00 -24.10 38.67
C MET A 1 -39.06 -24.06 37.48
N MET A 2 -39.26 -23.10 36.57
CA MET A 2 -38.41 -22.90 35.40
C MET A 2 -37.17 -22.08 35.82
N LYS A 3 -35.97 -22.66 35.72
CA LYS A 3 -34.72 -21.90 35.86
C LYS A 3 -34.31 -21.39 34.48
N ASN A 4 -34.59 -20.11 34.23
CA ASN A 4 -34.04 -19.39 33.09
C ASN A 4 -32.52 -19.31 33.23
N THR A 5 -31.80 -20.01 32.37
CA THR A 5 -30.34 -19.88 32.25
C THR A 5 -30.10 -18.85 31.15
N GLY A 6 -29.87 -17.60 31.54
CA GLY A 6 -29.55 -16.52 30.60
C GLY A 6 -28.12 -16.68 30.09
N TYR A 7 -27.98 -16.94 28.80
CA TYR A 7 -26.69 -16.79 28.11
C TYR A 7 -26.41 -15.30 27.95
N ILE A 8 -25.44 -14.76 28.69
CA ILE A 8 -24.86 -13.44 28.41
C ILE A 8 -24.00 -13.60 27.17
N LEU A 9 -24.54 -13.22 26.01
CA LEU A 9 -23.76 -13.04 24.80
C LEU A 9 -22.89 -11.79 25.00
N ALA A 10 -21.63 -12.00 25.37
CA ALA A 10 -20.63 -10.93 25.39
C ALA A 10 -20.40 -10.49 23.95
N LEU A 11 -21.07 -9.41 23.54
CA LEU A 11 -20.82 -8.73 22.29
C LEU A 11 -19.42 -8.09 22.40
N CYS A 12 -18.39 -8.80 21.94
CA CYS A 12 -17.12 -8.18 21.62
C CYS A 12 -17.39 -7.20 20.46
N LEU A 13 -17.77 -5.97 20.79
CA LEU A 13 -17.64 -4.85 19.88
C LEU A 13 -16.14 -4.70 19.61
N THR A 14 -15.66 -5.34 18.55
CA THR A 14 -14.46 -4.89 17.87
C THR A 14 -14.78 -3.49 17.38
N ALA A 15 -14.51 -2.49 18.21
CA ALA A 15 -14.57 -1.11 17.82
C ALA A 15 -13.56 -0.95 16.70
N SER A 16 -14.04 -0.95 15.45
CA SER A 16 -13.30 -0.66 14.23
C SER A 16 -12.75 0.76 14.34
N GLY A 17 -11.66 0.90 15.09
CA GLY A 17 -10.97 2.16 15.29
C GLY A 17 -10.50 2.62 13.93
N HIS A 18 -11.03 3.75 13.50
CA HIS A 18 -10.71 4.44 12.26
C HIS A 18 -9.22 4.33 11.95
N VAL A 19 -8.81 3.37 11.13
CA VAL A 19 -7.43 3.07 10.77
C VAL A 19 -6.77 4.35 10.27
N LEU A 20 -5.45 4.46 10.33
CA LEU A 20 -4.71 5.41 9.51
C LEU A 20 -5.01 5.19 8.04
N ALA A 21 -6.04 5.89 7.63
CA ALA A 21 -6.78 5.60 6.44
C ALA A 21 -5.97 6.02 5.20
N HIS A 22 -4.87 6.76 5.39
CA HIS A 22 -3.97 7.20 4.33
C HIS A 22 -3.14 6.03 3.80
N ASP A 23 -3.43 5.59 2.59
CA ASP A 23 -2.59 4.65 1.86
C ASP A 23 -1.33 5.37 1.34
N VAL A 24 -0.30 4.59 1.03
CA VAL A 24 0.93 5.06 0.38
C VAL A 24 1.00 4.38 -0.98
N TRP A 25 1.29 5.14 -2.02
CA TRP A 25 1.55 4.61 -3.35
C TRP A 25 2.68 5.38 -4.01
N ILE A 26 3.19 4.83 -5.11
CA ILE A 26 4.20 5.49 -5.91
C ILE A 26 3.85 5.33 -7.38
N THR A 27 3.85 6.40 -8.14
CA THR A 27 3.69 6.34 -9.61
C THR A 27 4.96 6.84 -10.27
N GLY A 28 5.18 6.46 -11.51
CA GLY A 28 6.34 6.93 -12.25
C GLY A 28 6.13 6.94 -13.75
N LYS A 29 6.93 7.76 -14.42
CA LYS A 29 6.98 7.84 -15.88
C LYS A 29 8.41 8.12 -16.33
N GLN A 30 8.76 7.56 -17.47
CA GLN A 30 9.98 7.91 -18.18
C GLN A 30 9.65 8.96 -19.25
N ALA A 31 10.48 10.00 -19.34
CA ALA A 31 10.50 10.97 -20.41
C ALA A 31 11.95 11.12 -20.89
N GLU A 32 12.21 10.78 -22.15
CA GLU A 32 13.57 10.70 -22.71
C GLU A 32 14.48 9.83 -21.81
N ASN A 33 15.56 10.41 -21.31
CA ASN A 33 16.53 9.75 -20.45
C ASN A 33 16.31 10.06 -18.97
N ASN A 34 15.10 10.49 -18.58
CA ASN A 34 14.78 10.86 -17.20
C ASN A 34 13.55 10.11 -16.71
N ILE A 35 13.63 9.56 -15.50
CA ILE A 35 12.47 9.01 -14.79
C ILE A 35 12.05 10.00 -13.72
N THR A 36 10.74 10.26 -13.66
CA THR A 36 10.11 10.99 -12.57
C THR A 36 9.20 10.04 -11.81
N ALA A 37 9.34 10.03 -10.48
CA ALA A 37 8.49 9.30 -9.56
C ALA A 37 7.75 10.27 -8.63
N GLU A 38 6.51 9.94 -8.30
CA GLU A 38 5.67 10.69 -7.36
C GLU A 38 5.17 9.76 -6.26
N ILE A 39 5.48 10.08 -5.02
CA ILE A 39 4.90 9.41 -3.85
C ILE A 39 3.57 10.08 -3.53
N GLY A 40 2.52 9.28 -3.39
CA GLY A 40 1.24 9.72 -2.85
C GLY A 40 0.98 9.19 -1.47
N TYR A 41 0.30 10.01 -0.66
CA TYR A 41 -0.10 9.68 0.70
C TYR A 41 -1.48 10.24 0.99
N GLY A 42 -2.45 9.37 1.27
CA GLY A 42 -3.81 9.79 1.54
C GLY A 42 -4.85 8.83 0.98
N HIS A 43 -5.93 9.38 0.45
CA HIS A 43 -7.10 8.65 -0.02
C HIS A 43 -7.35 8.75 -1.51
N ASN A 44 -6.67 9.69 -2.16
CA ASN A 44 -7.07 10.18 -3.46
C ASN A 44 -6.16 9.64 -4.56
N PHE A 45 -5.85 8.33 -4.53
CA PHE A 45 -5.08 7.69 -5.60
C PHE A 45 -5.72 8.04 -6.96
N PRO A 46 -4.93 8.52 -7.95
CA PRO A 46 -3.48 8.54 -8.00
C PRO A 46 -2.85 9.88 -7.56
N SER A 47 -3.67 10.89 -7.22
CA SER A 47 -3.19 12.22 -6.84
C SER A 47 -2.31 12.14 -5.60
N LYS A 48 -1.08 12.65 -5.68
CA LYS A 48 -0.14 12.63 -4.54
C LYS A 48 -0.70 13.16 -3.21
N GLY A 49 -1.79 13.93 -3.25
CA GLY A 49 -2.42 14.52 -2.08
C GLY A 49 -1.63 15.72 -1.56
N THR A 50 -2.04 16.26 -0.42
CA THR A 50 -1.34 17.36 0.26
C THR A 50 -0.56 16.78 1.41
N ILE A 51 0.76 16.88 1.35
CA ILE A 51 1.63 16.27 2.36
C ILE A 51 2.66 17.30 2.89
N PRO A 52 2.26 18.41 3.54
CA PRO A 52 3.24 19.32 4.13
C PRO A 52 4.03 18.58 5.22
N ASP A 53 5.34 18.79 5.27
CA ASP A 53 6.22 18.40 6.39
C ASP A 53 6.37 16.90 6.74
N ARG A 54 6.04 15.96 5.83
CA ARG A 54 6.22 14.50 6.06
C ARG A 54 7.20 13.81 5.13
N ARG A 55 8.04 14.56 4.40
CA ARG A 55 9.03 13.97 3.48
C ARG A 55 9.92 12.94 4.17
N ASN A 56 10.34 13.23 5.40
CA ASN A 56 11.20 12.37 6.20
C ASN A 56 10.55 11.04 6.62
N PHE A 57 9.23 10.87 6.42
CA PHE A 57 8.56 9.61 6.67
C PHE A 57 8.87 8.59 5.59
N PHE A 58 9.32 9.01 4.41
CA PHE A 58 9.52 8.12 3.27
C PHE A 58 11.00 7.88 3.01
N GLU A 59 11.33 6.68 2.59
CA GLU A 59 12.61 6.46 1.92
C GLU A 59 12.57 6.99 0.49
N ASN A 60 13.73 7.44 0.01
CA ASN A 60 13.85 7.88 -1.38
C ASN A 60 13.47 6.74 -2.33
N PRO A 61 12.67 7.00 -3.37
CA PRO A 61 12.32 5.99 -4.35
C PRO A 61 13.52 5.35 -5.01
N ARG A 62 13.38 4.08 -5.38
CA ARG A 62 14.36 3.32 -6.14
C ARG A 62 13.74 2.77 -7.40
N ILE A 63 14.49 2.80 -8.49
CA ILE A 63 14.17 2.05 -9.71
C ILE A 63 15.12 0.86 -9.87
N TYR A 64 14.62 -0.22 -10.42
CA TYR A 64 15.40 -1.39 -10.82
C TYR A 64 15.08 -1.77 -12.27
N ASN A 65 16.12 -1.96 -13.09
CA ASN A 65 16.02 -2.29 -14.52
C ASN A 65 16.46 -3.73 -14.85
N GLY A 66 16.65 -4.58 -13.85
CA GLY A 66 17.11 -5.97 -14.07
C GLY A 66 18.62 -6.14 -13.88
N LYS A 67 19.37 -5.03 -13.92
CA LYS A 67 20.84 -5.02 -13.80
C LYS A 67 21.28 -4.26 -12.56
N GLU A 68 20.72 -3.07 -12.36
CA GLU A 68 21.11 -2.17 -11.29
C GLU A 68 19.91 -1.51 -10.62
N THR A 69 20.13 -1.05 -9.39
CA THR A 69 19.16 -0.28 -8.62
C THR A 69 19.65 1.14 -8.46
N ILE A 70 18.86 2.12 -8.91
CA ILE A 70 19.18 3.54 -8.83
C ILE A 70 18.25 4.20 -7.82
N THR A 71 18.81 4.91 -6.84
CA THR A 71 18.04 5.73 -5.90
C THR A 71 17.76 7.10 -6.54
N LEU A 72 16.49 7.50 -6.61
CA LEU A 72 16.10 8.79 -7.17
C LEU A 72 16.35 9.92 -6.17
N LYS A 73 16.67 11.10 -6.69
CA LYS A 73 16.93 12.30 -5.90
C LYS A 73 15.68 13.17 -5.79
N PRO A 74 15.44 13.82 -4.64
CA PRO A 74 14.40 14.84 -4.50
C PRO A 74 14.45 15.89 -5.60
N ALA A 75 13.31 16.20 -6.21
CA ALA A 75 13.14 17.42 -7.01
C ALA A 75 12.78 18.62 -6.11
N SER A 76 12.70 19.81 -6.70
CA SER A 76 12.24 21.02 -6.01
C SER A 76 10.79 20.94 -5.57
N THR A 77 9.98 20.12 -6.24
CA THR A 77 8.60 19.85 -5.85
C THR A 77 8.54 18.71 -4.84
N ASP A 78 7.77 18.91 -3.77
CA ASP A 78 7.57 17.89 -2.75
C ASP A 78 7.00 16.57 -3.30
N TYR A 79 7.58 15.49 -2.80
CA TYR A 79 7.28 14.08 -3.14
C TYR A 79 7.52 13.70 -4.60
N VAL A 80 8.13 14.59 -5.37
CA VAL A 80 8.62 14.31 -6.72
C VAL A 80 10.10 13.98 -6.63
N TYR A 81 10.48 12.88 -7.26
CA TYR A 81 11.85 12.39 -7.30
C TYR A 81 12.26 12.12 -8.74
N LYS A 82 13.53 12.33 -9.05
CA LYS A 82 14.05 12.18 -10.42
C LYS A 82 15.38 11.43 -10.44
N THR A 83 15.62 10.73 -11.54
CA THR A 83 16.98 10.29 -11.89
C THR A 83 17.78 11.46 -12.44
N GLU A 84 19.11 11.39 -12.38
CA GLU A 84 19.97 12.28 -13.18
C GLU A 84 19.97 11.88 -14.65
N SER A 85 19.98 10.56 -14.89
CA SER A 85 19.81 9.93 -16.20
C SER A 85 19.34 8.49 -15.98
N ALA A 86 18.59 7.96 -16.92
CA ALA A 86 18.11 6.59 -16.97
C ALA A 86 18.12 6.11 -18.43
N SER A 87 18.56 4.87 -18.65
CA SER A 87 18.55 4.22 -19.97
C SER A 87 17.13 4.06 -20.51
N LYS A 88 16.98 3.95 -21.82
CA LYS A 88 15.74 3.47 -22.42
C LYS A 88 15.74 1.93 -22.35
N ASP A 89 15.34 1.41 -21.20
CA ASP A 89 15.19 -0.03 -20.96
C ASP A 89 13.75 -0.50 -21.24
N ASN A 90 13.55 -1.82 -21.31
CA ASN A 90 12.23 -2.44 -21.52
C ASN A 90 11.32 -2.42 -20.27
N GLY A 91 11.65 -1.57 -19.30
CA GLY A 91 10.84 -1.27 -18.14
C GLY A 91 11.64 -1.13 -16.85
N TYR A 92 10.98 -0.60 -15.83
CA TYR A 92 11.53 -0.43 -14.49
C TYR A 92 10.54 -0.86 -13.42
N VAL A 93 11.06 -1.45 -12.35
CA VAL A 93 10.34 -1.59 -11.08
C VAL A 93 10.63 -0.35 -10.26
N LEU A 94 9.59 0.33 -9.80
CA LEU A 94 9.67 1.49 -8.93
C LEU A 94 9.22 1.09 -7.52
N SER A 95 9.97 1.47 -6.50
CA SER A 95 9.67 1.12 -5.10
C SER A 95 10.03 2.23 -4.12
N THR A 96 9.27 2.33 -3.03
CA THR A 96 9.55 3.17 -1.86
C THR A 96 8.80 2.58 -0.66
N TYR A 97 9.04 3.11 0.54
CA TYR A 97 8.22 2.82 1.70
C TYR A 97 8.16 4.00 2.67
N MET A 98 7.06 4.07 3.41
CA MET A 98 6.96 4.85 4.64
C MET A 98 7.66 4.09 5.75
N LYS A 99 8.66 4.73 6.35
CA LYS A 99 9.47 4.22 7.45
C LYS A 99 8.57 3.77 8.61
N PRO A 100 8.95 2.70 9.33
CA PRO A 100 8.18 2.22 10.47
C PRO A 100 7.98 3.32 11.52
N GLY A 101 6.76 3.43 12.05
CA GLY A 101 6.45 4.43 13.07
C GLY A 101 5.21 4.09 13.88
N TYR A 102 5.17 4.57 15.11
CA TYR A 102 4.00 4.43 15.97
C TYR A 102 2.89 5.36 15.57
N TRP A 103 1.68 4.87 15.72
CA TRP A 103 0.47 5.62 15.51
C TRP A 103 -0.58 5.19 16.52
N SER A 104 -0.97 6.13 17.37
CA SER A 104 -1.87 5.87 18.48
C SER A 104 -3.14 6.68 18.34
N ARG A 105 -4.28 6.00 18.57
CA ARG A 105 -5.58 6.66 18.77
C ARG A 105 -5.62 7.20 20.19
N THR A 106 -5.47 8.51 20.31
CA THR A 106 -5.58 9.25 21.58
C THR A 106 -6.97 9.85 21.76
N SER A 107 -7.25 10.39 22.94
CA SER A 107 -8.44 11.23 23.19
C SER A 107 -8.53 12.46 22.26
N SER A 108 -7.40 12.89 21.70
CA SER A 108 -7.29 14.01 20.75
C SER A 108 -7.15 13.58 19.28
N GLY A 109 -7.47 12.32 18.96
CA GLY A 109 -7.33 11.75 17.62
C GLY A 109 -6.02 10.98 17.42
N TRP A 110 -5.73 10.65 16.16
CA TRP A 110 -4.54 9.87 15.78
C TRP A 110 -3.27 10.71 15.83
N LYS A 111 -2.23 10.19 16.50
CA LYS A 111 -0.94 10.86 16.68
C LYS A 111 0.23 9.90 16.43
N PRO A 112 1.37 10.39 15.89
CA PRO A 112 2.54 9.56 15.64
C PRO A 112 3.36 9.33 16.92
N VAL A 113 2.76 8.65 17.90
CA VAL A 113 3.34 8.41 19.24
C VAL A 113 3.09 6.96 19.68
N SER A 114 3.97 6.41 20.50
CA SER A 114 3.76 5.13 21.19
C SER A 114 2.84 5.29 22.41
N ARG A 115 2.49 4.17 23.05
CA ARG A 115 1.79 4.12 24.35
C ARG A 115 2.69 4.48 25.55
N GLU A 116 4.00 4.54 25.36
CA GLU A 116 4.96 4.70 26.45
C GLU A 116 4.67 5.93 27.32
N GLY A 117 4.41 5.71 28.61
CA GLY A 117 4.11 6.78 29.56
C GLY A 117 2.77 7.51 29.33
N ARG A 118 1.88 6.97 28.49
CA ARG A 118 0.60 7.59 28.13
C ARG A 118 -0.59 6.79 28.66
N ASN A 119 -1.55 7.50 29.26
CA ASN A 119 -2.84 6.93 29.69
C ASN A 119 -4.00 7.26 28.73
N ASP A 120 -3.75 8.11 27.72
CA ASP A 120 -4.76 8.57 26.75
C ASP A 120 -4.82 7.70 25.48
N VAL A 121 -3.97 6.67 25.37
CA VAL A 121 -3.87 5.79 24.20
C VAL A 121 -4.85 4.63 24.31
N ALA A 122 -5.94 4.71 23.52
CA ALA A 122 -6.95 3.66 23.46
C ALA A 122 -6.57 2.49 22.52
N TYR A 123 -5.67 2.73 21.57
CA TYR A 123 -5.21 1.75 20.60
C TYR A 123 -3.94 2.26 19.89
N CYS A 124 -3.01 1.38 19.55
CA CYS A 124 -1.74 1.71 18.90
C CYS A 124 -1.38 0.70 17.79
N GLU A 125 -0.91 1.22 16.65
CA GLU A 125 -0.31 0.47 15.57
C GLU A 125 1.13 0.94 15.32
N PHE A 126 2.06 0.01 15.15
CA PHE A 126 3.39 0.25 14.62
C PHE A 126 3.38 -0.10 13.14
N VAL A 127 3.42 0.92 12.29
CA VAL A 127 3.01 0.81 10.89
C VAL A 127 4.20 0.98 9.95
N THR A 128 4.32 0.07 8.99
CA THR A 128 5.19 0.22 7.82
C THR A 128 4.34 0.12 6.55
N LYS A 129 4.55 1.01 5.57
CA LYS A 129 3.77 0.99 4.31
C LYS A 129 4.69 0.96 3.10
N TYR A 130 4.66 -0.12 2.35
CA TYR A 130 5.44 -0.36 1.15
C TYR A 130 4.63 0.04 -0.09
N ALA A 131 5.28 0.65 -1.06
CA ALA A 131 4.68 0.99 -2.33
C ALA A 131 5.55 0.52 -3.50
N LYS A 132 4.92 -0.14 -4.47
CA LYS A 132 5.54 -0.61 -5.71
C LYS A 132 4.74 -0.12 -6.92
N SER A 133 5.43 0.09 -8.02
CA SER A 133 4.82 0.35 -9.33
C SER A 133 5.74 -0.13 -10.44
N PHE A 134 5.22 -0.16 -11.66
CA PHE A 134 5.99 -0.45 -12.86
C PHE A 134 6.00 0.76 -13.79
N ILE A 135 7.13 1.01 -14.44
CA ILE A 135 7.25 1.95 -15.56
C ILE A 135 7.50 1.08 -16.79
N PRO A 136 6.48 0.82 -17.62
CA PRO A 136 6.65 -0.03 -18.79
C PRO A 136 7.51 0.64 -19.88
N GLY A 137 8.29 -0.16 -20.59
CA GLY A 137 8.95 0.25 -21.82
C GLY A 137 8.08 0.02 -23.06
N GLU A 138 8.67 0.20 -24.24
CA GLU A 138 7.98 -0.02 -25.53
C GLU A 138 7.68 -1.50 -25.79
N GLN A 139 8.54 -2.40 -25.30
CA GLN A 139 8.40 -3.85 -25.41
C GLN A 139 7.82 -4.46 -24.12
N GLN A 140 7.56 -5.77 -24.17
CA GLN A 140 7.16 -6.55 -23.01
C GLN A 140 8.27 -6.53 -21.95
N MET A 141 7.87 -6.37 -20.70
CA MET A 141 8.78 -6.35 -19.57
C MET A 141 9.39 -7.76 -19.36
N PRO A 142 10.71 -7.89 -19.14
CA PRO A 142 11.32 -9.16 -18.76
C PRO A 142 10.79 -9.69 -17.42
N ALA A 143 10.60 -11.00 -17.30
CA ALA A 143 10.08 -11.65 -16.08
C ALA A 143 10.87 -11.32 -14.82
N GLN A 144 12.19 -11.16 -14.95
CA GLN A 144 13.07 -10.77 -13.85
C GLN A 144 12.66 -9.44 -13.20
N LEU A 145 12.02 -8.52 -13.93
CA LEU A 145 11.57 -7.25 -13.35
C LEU A 145 10.34 -7.44 -12.48
N TYR A 146 9.29 -8.07 -12.99
CA TYR A 146 8.02 -8.15 -12.25
C TYR A 146 7.95 -9.31 -11.25
N GLN A 147 8.79 -10.35 -11.37
CA GLN A 147 8.79 -11.47 -10.44
C GLN A 147 9.81 -11.34 -9.28
N SER A 148 10.78 -10.44 -9.39
CA SER A 148 11.79 -10.28 -8.34
C SER A 148 11.27 -9.42 -7.17
N PRO A 149 11.41 -9.89 -5.91
CA PRO A 149 11.15 -9.06 -4.74
C PRO A 149 12.09 -7.84 -4.70
N THR A 150 11.60 -6.72 -4.18
CA THR A 150 12.37 -5.48 -4.00
C THR A 150 13.04 -5.41 -2.62
N GLY A 151 12.84 -6.42 -1.78
CA GLY A 151 13.40 -6.51 -0.43
C GLY A 151 12.52 -5.88 0.66
N HIS A 152 11.25 -5.61 0.36
CA HIS A 152 10.29 -5.16 1.35
C HIS A 152 9.74 -6.36 2.14
N GLU A 153 9.30 -6.15 3.38
CA GLU A 153 8.78 -7.26 4.18
C GLU A 153 7.41 -7.75 3.67
N LEU A 154 6.55 -6.88 3.15
CA LEU A 154 5.30 -7.26 2.51
C LEU A 154 5.32 -6.79 1.06
N GLU A 155 5.08 -7.69 0.12
CA GLU A 155 5.16 -7.41 -1.32
C GLU A 155 4.02 -8.05 -2.10
N ILE A 156 3.53 -7.32 -3.11
CA ILE A 156 2.67 -7.86 -4.18
C ILE A 156 3.55 -8.05 -5.42
N ILE A 157 3.61 -9.27 -5.92
CA ILE A 157 4.47 -9.73 -7.03
C ILE A 157 3.57 -10.21 -8.18
N PRO A 158 3.53 -9.51 -9.31
CA PRO A 158 2.90 -10.04 -10.52
C PRO A 158 3.61 -11.30 -11.01
N LEU A 159 2.86 -12.28 -11.50
CA LEU A 159 3.42 -13.48 -12.14
C LEU A 159 3.53 -13.36 -13.67
N SER A 160 2.98 -12.29 -14.24
CA SER A 160 3.09 -11.91 -15.65
C SER A 160 3.28 -10.39 -15.77
N ASP A 161 3.60 -9.90 -16.97
CA ASP A 161 3.72 -8.46 -17.23
C ASP A 161 2.39 -7.73 -16.98
N ILE A 162 2.30 -7.04 -15.83
CA ILE A 162 1.10 -6.34 -15.39
C ILE A 162 0.79 -5.08 -16.21
N SER A 163 1.68 -4.65 -17.10
CA SER A 163 1.42 -3.52 -18.01
C SER A 163 0.76 -3.95 -19.32
N ARG A 164 0.83 -5.26 -19.67
CA ARG A 164 0.42 -5.80 -20.96
C ARG A 164 -0.23 -7.18 -20.76
N PHE A 165 -1.46 -7.19 -20.25
CA PHE A 165 -2.25 -8.41 -20.07
C PHE A 165 -3.65 -8.26 -20.68
N SER A 166 -4.10 -9.28 -21.42
CA SER A 166 -5.42 -9.33 -22.06
C SER A 166 -6.40 -10.27 -21.36
N GLU A 167 -5.89 -11.16 -20.50
CA GLU A 167 -6.64 -12.17 -19.76
C GLU A 167 -6.46 -11.96 -18.26
N ASP A 168 -6.67 -13.01 -17.47
CA ASP A 168 -6.47 -12.97 -16.04
C ASP A 168 -4.99 -12.74 -15.69
N VAL A 169 -4.74 -11.91 -14.68
CA VAL A 169 -3.40 -11.69 -14.12
C VAL A 169 -3.31 -12.35 -12.75
N LYS A 170 -2.22 -13.07 -12.49
CA LYS A 170 -1.95 -13.65 -11.18
C LYS A 170 -1.04 -12.74 -10.38
N LEU A 171 -1.43 -12.45 -9.15
CA LEU A 171 -0.65 -11.67 -8.19
C LEU A 171 -0.33 -12.55 -6.98
N LYS A 172 0.95 -12.60 -6.60
CA LYS A 172 1.44 -13.32 -5.43
C LYS A 172 1.78 -12.35 -4.31
N VAL A 173 1.30 -12.63 -3.11
CA VAL A 173 1.62 -11.87 -1.91
C VAL A 173 2.71 -12.61 -1.14
N LEU A 174 3.80 -11.91 -0.86
CA LEU A 174 4.90 -12.40 -0.04
C LEU A 174 4.96 -11.60 1.27
N TYR A 175 5.13 -12.29 2.39
CA TYR A 175 5.53 -11.71 3.65
C TYR A 175 6.85 -12.33 4.12
N LYS A 176 7.88 -11.51 4.31
CA LYS A 176 9.26 -11.93 4.63
C LYS A 176 9.70 -13.08 3.72
N THR A 177 9.63 -12.80 2.41
CA THR A 177 9.94 -13.70 1.28
C THR A 177 9.12 -14.99 1.17
N SER A 178 8.23 -15.28 2.13
CA SER A 178 7.36 -16.45 2.12
C SER A 178 5.97 -16.11 1.57
N PRO A 179 5.30 -17.03 0.86
CA PRO A 179 3.90 -16.84 0.49
C PRO A 179 3.01 -16.50 1.68
N LEU A 180 2.16 -15.49 1.54
CA LEU A 180 1.19 -15.11 2.57
C LEU A 180 -0.21 -15.58 2.16
N ALA A 181 -0.61 -16.74 2.67
CA ALA A 181 -1.95 -17.29 2.47
C ALA A 181 -3.02 -16.56 3.31
N GLY A 182 -4.26 -16.54 2.83
CA GLY A 182 -5.40 -15.96 3.54
C GLY A 182 -5.39 -14.41 3.64
N ALA A 183 -4.39 -13.74 3.08
CA ALA A 183 -4.37 -12.29 2.96
C ALA A 183 -5.49 -11.80 2.02
N ILE A 184 -6.19 -10.76 2.47
CA ILE A 184 -7.18 -10.03 1.68
C ILE A 184 -6.46 -9.04 0.78
N MET A 185 -6.71 -9.12 -0.53
CA MET A 185 -6.27 -8.15 -1.52
C MET A 185 -7.46 -7.29 -1.95
N GLU A 186 -7.35 -6.00 -1.72
CA GLU A 186 -8.23 -4.97 -2.24
C GLU A 186 -7.67 -4.46 -3.57
N LEU A 187 -8.55 -4.23 -4.56
CA LEU A 187 -8.17 -3.70 -5.85
C LEU A 187 -9.16 -2.60 -6.25
N ASP A 188 -8.64 -1.40 -6.51
CA ASP A 188 -9.45 -0.22 -6.80
C ASP A 188 -8.97 0.49 -8.07
N SER A 189 -9.90 0.82 -8.98
CA SER A 189 -9.62 1.68 -10.12
C SER A 189 -9.69 3.17 -9.73
N VAL A 190 -8.94 4.01 -10.45
CA VAL A 190 -9.05 5.47 -10.31
C VAL A 190 -10.46 5.97 -10.61
N SER A 191 -11.17 5.34 -11.55
CA SER A 191 -12.58 5.64 -11.84
C SER A 191 -13.46 5.39 -10.62
N TYR A 192 -13.30 4.24 -9.97
CA TYR A 192 -14.06 3.88 -8.78
C TYR A 192 -13.77 4.85 -7.63
N LEU A 193 -12.50 5.09 -7.30
CA LEU A 193 -12.09 5.98 -6.21
C LEU A 193 -12.57 7.43 -6.38
N LYS A 194 -12.63 7.93 -7.63
CA LYS A 194 -13.20 9.26 -7.92
C LYS A 194 -14.72 9.28 -7.81
N SER A 195 -15.39 8.20 -8.22
CA SER A 195 -16.85 8.10 -8.20
C SER A 195 -17.43 7.85 -6.81
N SER A 196 -16.67 7.17 -5.94
CA SER A 196 -17.10 6.78 -4.59
C SER A 196 -17.21 7.94 -3.59
N ARG A 197 -16.93 9.19 -4.01
CA ARG A 197 -17.03 10.43 -3.22
C ARG A 197 -16.49 10.26 -1.79
N HIS A 198 -15.17 10.18 -1.64
CA HIS A 198 -14.50 10.55 -0.40
C HIS A 198 -14.40 12.09 -0.31
N THR A 199 -15.53 12.79 -0.21
CA THR A 199 -15.54 14.26 -0.07
C THR A 199 -15.07 14.64 1.33
N HIS A 200 -13.84 15.18 1.41
CA HIS A 200 -13.17 15.67 2.63
C HIS A 200 -13.77 16.97 3.21
N ALA A 201 -15.10 17.13 3.22
CA ALA A 201 -15.73 18.35 3.73
C ALA A 201 -15.88 18.37 5.26
N VAL A 202 -15.76 17.21 5.95
CA VAL A 202 -15.91 17.13 7.41
C VAL A 202 -14.95 16.07 7.96
N GLU A 203 -13.89 16.49 8.65
CA GLU A 203 -12.80 15.69 9.24
C GLU A 203 -13.24 14.62 10.29
N HIS A 204 -14.53 14.36 10.45
CA HIS A 204 -15.04 13.58 11.58
C HIS A 204 -15.77 12.29 11.23
N LYS A 205 -16.00 12.00 9.94
CA LYS A 205 -16.56 10.71 9.50
C LYS A 205 -15.97 10.30 8.16
N HIS A 206 -14.85 9.60 8.18
CA HIS A 206 -14.41 8.86 6.99
C HIS A 206 -15.35 7.65 6.83
N PRO A 207 -16.17 7.58 5.77
CA PRO A 207 -16.88 6.35 5.46
C PRO A 207 -15.84 5.24 5.26
N VAL A 208 -16.14 4.03 5.75
CA VAL A 208 -15.28 2.87 5.54
C VAL A 208 -15.09 2.70 4.04
N HIS A 209 -13.84 2.73 3.57
CA HIS A 209 -13.52 2.42 2.18
C HIS A 209 -14.00 0.99 1.89
N LYS A 210 -14.84 0.85 0.87
CA LYS A 210 -15.21 -0.45 0.33
C LYS A 210 -14.47 -0.59 -0.98
N ALA A 211 -13.57 -1.57 -1.06
CA ALA A 211 -12.82 -1.83 -2.28
C ALA A 211 -13.77 -2.19 -3.44
N GLU A 212 -13.38 -1.81 -4.66
CA GLU A 212 -14.10 -2.17 -5.89
C GLU A 212 -14.13 -3.69 -6.06
N LEU A 213 -12.98 -4.33 -5.91
CA LEU A 213 -12.81 -5.78 -5.94
C LEU A 213 -12.05 -6.26 -4.70
N THR A 214 -12.36 -7.48 -4.26
CA THR A 214 -11.69 -8.12 -3.12
C THR A 214 -11.42 -9.58 -3.42
N PHE A 215 -10.19 -10.01 -3.15
CA PHE A 215 -9.73 -11.38 -3.33
C PHE A 215 -9.06 -11.89 -2.05
N VAL A 216 -9.01 -13.21 -1.88
CA VAL A 216 -8.28 -13.86 -0.79
C VAL A 216 -7.22 -14.76 -1.41
N THR A 217 -5.98 -14.60 -0.96
CA THR A 217 -4.84 -15.41 -1.41
C THR A 217 -5.00 -16.88 -1.02
N ASN A 218 -4.66 -17.78 -1.94
CA ASN A 218 -4.62 -19.22 -1.70
C ASN A 218 -3.39 -19.63 -0.86
N GLU A 219 -3.17 -20.93 -0.66
CA GLU A 219 -2.05 -21.49 0.10
C GLU A 219 -0.67 -21.07 -0.43
N ASP A 220 -0.56 -20.83 -1.74
CA ASP A 220 0.65 -20.32 -2.41
C ASP A 220 0.76 -18.79 -2.36
N GLY A 221 -0.12 -18.11 -1.62
CA GLY A 221 -0.17 -16.65 -1.54
C GLY A 221 -0.67 -15.99 -2.83
N ILE A 222 -1.35 -16.70 -3.72
CA ILE A 222 -1.73 -16.24 -5.06
C ILE A 222 -3.21 -15.88 -5.11
N VAL A 223 -3.53 -14.79 -5.82
CA VAL A 223 -4.86 -14.47 -6.33
C VAL A 223 -4.85 -14.45 -7.86
N THR A 224 -5.95 -14.87 -8.47
CA THR A 224 -6.21 -14.70 -9.91
C THR A 224 -7.19 -13.54 -10.06
N VAL A 225 -6.72 -12.45 -10.68
CA VAL A 225 -7.50 -11.26 -10.95
C VAL A 225 -8.02 -11.36 -12.38
N PRO A 226 -9.34 -11.27 -12.62
CA PRO A 226 -9.89 -11.33 -13.97
C PRO A 226 -9.43 -10.13 -14.80
N SER A 227 -9.63 -10.19 -16.12
CA SER A 227 -9.37 -9.04 -16.99
C SER A 227 -10.01 -7.76 -16.43
N LEU A 228 -9.19 -6.75 -16.19
CA LEU A 228 -9.59 -5.44 -15.68
C LEU A 228 -9.96 -4.50 -16.83
N HIS A 229 -10.79 -3.49 -16.58
CA HIS A 229 -11.03 -2.43 -17.57
C HIS A 229 -9.82 -1.49 -17.69
N ILE A 230 -9.76 -0.71 -18.79
CA ILE A 230 -8.68 0.27 -19.05
C ILE A 230 -8.68 1.31 -17.93
N GLY A 231 -7.49 1.67 -17.44
CA GLY A 231 -7.32 2.66 -16.39
C GLY A 231 -6.15 2.37 -15.45
N GLN A 232 -6.01 3.24 -14.46
CA GLN A 232 -5.04 3.07 -13.38
C GLN A 232 -5.68 2.32 -12.22
N TRP A 233 -4.91 1.42 -11.63
CA TRP A 233 -5.35 0.52 -10.56
C TRP A 233 -4.38 0.58 -9.39
N LEU A 234 -4.92 0.35 -8.19
CA LEU A 234 -4.17 0.19 -6.95
C LEU A 234 -4.56 -1.14 -6.31
N ALA A 235 -3.62 -2.08 -6.22
CA ALA A 235 -3.76 -3.26 -5.38
C ALA A 235 -3.22 -2.95 -3.98
N LYS A 236 -3.90 -3.43 -2.94
CA LYS A 236 -3.50 -3.24 -1.55
C LYS A 236 -3.69 -4.54 -0.76
N VAL A 237 -2.70 -4.86 0.05
CA VAL A 237 -2.76 -5.94 1.05
C VAL A 237 -2.27 -5.41 2.39
N GLN A 238 -2.80 -5.98 3.47
CA GLN A 238 -2.39 -5.65 4.84
C GLN A 238 -2.11 -6.94 5.61
N ASN A 239 -1.03 -6.93 6.39
CA ASN A 239 -0.69 -7.99 7.32
C ASN A 239 -0.61 -7.39 8.73
N LYS A 240 -1.41 -7.93 9.65
CA LYS A 240 -1.48 -7.48 11.05
C LYS A 240 -0.97 -8.57 11.97
N LYS A 241 -0.15 -8.18 12.94
CA LYS A 241 0.36 -9.07 13.99
C LYS A 241 0.32 -8.37 15.34
N SER A 242 0.30 -9.14 16.41
CA SER A 242 0.54 -8.57 17.74
C SER A 242 1.93 -7.94 17.80
N PHE A 243 2.00 -6.70 18.27
CA PHE A 243 3.27 -6.05 18.56
C PHE A 243 3.94 -6.75 19.74
N GLN A 244 5.26 -6.93 19.68
CA GLN A 244 6.02 -7.73 20.65
C GLN A 244 5.95 -7.14 22.07
N ASP A 245 6.06 -5.81 22.19
CA ASP A 245 5.98 -5.11 23.47
C ASP A 245 4.64 -4.37 23.63
N LYS A 246 3.69 -5.03 24.29
CA LYS A 246 2.33 -4.49 24.51
C LYS A 246 2.29 -3.21 25.36
N SER A 247 3.36 -2.91 26.10
CA SER A 247 3.47 -1.64 26.83
C SER A 247 3.65 -0.45 25.88
N LEU A 248 4.21 -0.69 24.68
CA LEU A 248 4.49 0.33 23.67
C LEU A 248 3.40 0.42 22.61
N CYS A 249 2.81 -0.71 22.20
CA CYS A 249 1.82 -0.73 21.12
C CYS A 249 0.98 -2.02 21.05
N ASP A 250 -0.12 -2.04 20.30
CA ASP A 250 -0.97 -3.25 20.19
C ASP A 250 -0.55 -4.12 19.03
N GLU A 251 -0.39 -3.54 17.84
CA GLU A 251 -0.19 -4.27 16.60
C GLU A 251 1.00 -3.77 15.80
N THR A 252 1.67 -4.69 15.11
CA THR A 252 2.47 -4.36 13.93
C THR A 252 1.55 -4.45 12.71
N VAL A 253 1.56 -3.42 11.88
CA VAL A 253 0.75 -3.35 10.66
C VAL A 253 1.66 -3.07 9.47
N ASP A 254 1.80 -4.07 8.61
CA ASP A 254 2.49 -3.93 7.33
C ASP A 254 1.44 -3.77 6.22
N VAL A 255 1.58 -2.74 5.40
CA VAL A 255 0.72 -2.50 4.22
C VAL A 255 1.60 -2.55 2.99
N ALA A 256 1.16 -3.21 1.93
CA ALA A 256 1.82 -3.14 0.63
C ALA A 256 0.83 -2.71 -0.44
N THR A 257 1.24 -1.77 -1.27
CA THR A 257 0.50 -1.36 -2.45
C THR A 257 1.26 -1.63 -3.74
N LEU A 258 0.51 -1.94 -4.79
CA LEU A 258 1.01 -2.03 -6.16
C LEU A 258 0.12 -1.19 -7.06
N SER A 259 0.66 -0.10 -7.62
CA SER A 259 -0.03 0.67 -8.65
C SER A 259 0.43 0.29 -10.05
N PHE A 260 -0.50 0.26 -11.00
CA PHE A 260 -0.23 -0.05 -12.40
C PHE A 260 -1.31 0.53 -13.33
N SER A 261 -1.04 0.55 -14.62
CA SER A 261 -1.98 0.98 -15.66
C SER A 261 -2.32 -0.19 -16.58
N ARG A 262 -3.60 -0.36 -16.89
CA ARG A 262 -4.09 -1.19 -17.98
C ARG A 262 -4.38 -0.28 -19.16
N ASN A 263 -3.62 -0.44 -20.24
CA ASN A 263 -3.76 0.35 -21.48
C ASN A 263 -4.70 -0.33 -22.48
#